data_AF-A0AAD5QTA9-F1
#
_entry.id   AF-A0AAD5QTA9-F1
#
_cell.length_a   1.000
_cell.length_b   1.000
_cell.length_c   1.000
_cell.angle_alpha   90.00
_cell.angle_beta   90.00
_cell.angle_gamma   90.00
#
_symmetry.space_group_name_H-M   'P 1'
#
loop_
_entity.id
_entity.type
_entity.pdbx_description
1 polymer ?
#
loop_
_entity_poly.entity_id
_entity_poly.type
_entity_poly.pdbx_seq_one_letter_code
_entity_poly.pdbx_strand_id
1 'polypeptide(L)'
;MMMKFAKIYEAAVFQLEHRHYGPAEFSPMKTQTTLDLKLLTIDQAIEDVREFIRQMNEKYFNGTKTYWVTFGGSYSGVLSAFYREVYPETTIGAVSTSSPLNIQVNYYNYFVNMEANYRRQSSECAHNLAKAFTTMQETFDSGTLGRNLLQVKFNLCDAFDENDLTKAMQFFFSNVYGYLKLINLYSGENRCDFISFIKI
;
A
#
# COMPACT_ATOMS: atom_id res chain seq x y z
N MET A 1 -14.20 11.11 -1.03
CA MET A 1 -13.86 12.47 -1.50
C MET A 1 -14.13 12.64 -2.99
N MET A 2 -13.51 11.84 -3.88
CA MET A 2 -13.70 11.89 -5.34
C MET A 2 -15.18 11.96 -5.78
N MET A 3 -16.03 11.04 -5.32
CA MET A 3 -17.46 11.03 -5.71
C MET A 3 -18.24 12.29 -5.28
N LYS A 4 -17.83 12.95 -4.19
CA LYS A 4 -18.46 14.22 -3.76
C LYS A 4 -18.14 15.33 -4.77
N PHE A 5 -16.88 15.41 -5.22
CA PHE A 5 -16.49 16.37 -6.27
C PHE A 5 -17.12 16.03 -7.61
N ALA A 6 -17.16 14.76 -7.98
CA ALA A 6 -17.82 14.34 -9.22
C ALA A 6 -19.29 14.79 -9.25
N LYS A 7 -20.01 14.69 -8.13
CA LYS A 7 -21.38 15.21 -8.01
C LYS A 7 -21.46 16.73 -8.16
N ILE A 8 -20.54 17.48 -7.55
CA ILE A 8 -20.53 18.95 -7.58
C ILE A 8 -20.23 19.48 -8.99
N TYR A 9 -19.30 18.84 -9.70
CA TYR A 9 -18.84 19.26 -11.02
C TYR A 9 -19.52 18.50 -12.16
N GLU A 10 -20.53 17.68 -11.86
CA GLU A 10 -21.24 16.81 -12.81
C GLU A 10 -20.27 16.00 -13.69
N ALA A 11 -19.17 15.52 -13.08
CA ALA A 11 -18.08 14.88 -13.78
C ALA A 11 -18.34 13.38 -13.98
N ALA A 12 -17.91 12.87 -15.14
CA ALA A 12 -17.74 11.44 -15.34
C ALA A 12 -16.63 10.90 -14.43
N VAL A 13 -16.80 9.67 -13.95
CA VAL A 13 -15.84 9.01 -13.06
C VAL A 13 -15.41 7.70 -13.68
N PHE A 14 -14.10 7.50 -13.74
CA PHE A 14 -13.47 6.27 -14.21
C PHE A 14 -12.61 5.69 -13.10
N GLN A 15 -12.70 4.38 -12.91
CA GLN A 15 -11.78 3.61 -12.08
C GLN A 15 -10.97 2.71 -13.01
N LEU A 16 -9.72 3.10 -13.26
CA LEU A 16 -8.81 2.37 -14.13
C LEU A 16 -8.06 1.31 -13.32
N GLU A 17 -8.16 0.06 -13.75
CA GLU A 17 -7.38 -1.03 -13.16
C GLU A 17 -5.92 -0.96 -13.66
N HIS A 18 -4.98 -1.22 -12.75
CA HIS A 18 -3.56 -1.17 -13.06
C HIS A 18 -3.13 -2.42 -13.83
N ARG A 19 -2.24 -2.29 -14.82
CA ARG A 19 -1.67 -3.45 -15.52
C ARG A 19 -1.12 -4.49 -14.54
N HIS A 20 -1.35 -5.77 -14.82
CA HIS A 20 -0.96 -6.91 -13.98
C HIS A 20 -1.69 -7.03 -12.63
N TYR A 21 -2.73 -6.22 -12.39
CA TYR A 21 -3.69 -6.43 -11.30
C TYR A 21 -5.04 -6.78 -11.89
N GLY A 22 -5.82 -7.55 -11.13
CA GLY A 22 -7.10 -8.08 -11.61
C GLY A 22 -6.94 -9.24 -12.61
N PRO A 23 -8.03 -9.62 -13.28
CA PRO A 23 -8.06 -10.79 -14.15
C PRO A 23 -7.13 -10.66 -15.37
N ALA A 24 -6.42 -11.74 -15.68
CA ALA A 24 -5.40 -11.72 -16.74
C ALA A 24 -6.00 -11.35 -18.10
N GLU A 25 -7.23 -11.75 -18.39
CA GLU A 25 -7.95 -11.48 -19.63
C GLU A 25 -8.17 -9.98 -19.92
N PHE A 26 -8.15 -9.14 -18.88
CA PHE A 26 -8.28 -7.68 -18.99
C PHE A 26 -6.93 -6.94 -18.95
N SER A 27 -5.83 -7.67 -18.73
CA SER A 27 -4.49 -7.09 -18.81
C SER A 27 -4.07 -6.85 -20.27
N PRO A 28 -3.13 -5.92 -20.54
CA PRO A 28 -2.67 -5.63 -21.89
C PRO A 28 -2.20 -6.87 -22.69
N MET A 29 -1.59 -7.85 -22.01
CA MET A 29 -1.06 -9.07 -22.63
C MET A 29 -2.07 -10.22 -22.66
N LYS A 30 -3.24 -10.07 -22.02
CA LYS A 30 -4.20 -11.15 -21.75
C LYS A 30 -3.62 -12.34 -20.97
N THR A 31 -2.42 -12.16 -20.41
CA THR A 31 -1.65 -13.12 -19.64
C THR A 31 -0.93 -12.39 -18.50
N GLN A 32 -0.61 -13.12 -17.43
CA GLN A 32 0.16 -12.60 -16.30
C GLN A 32 1.21 -13.63 -15.88
N THR A 33 2.16 -13.89 -16.78
CA THR A 33 3.29 -14.78 -16.50
C THR A 33 4.44 -14.05 -15.82
N THR A 34 5.39 -14.79 -15.25
CA THR A 34 6.63 -14.19 -14.71
C THR A 34 7.43 -13.45 -15.78
N LEU A 35 7.37 -13.87 -17.04
CA LEU A 35 7.99 -13.18 -18.16
C LEU A 35 7.33 -11.82 -18.44
N ASP A 36 6.02 -11.71 -18.21
CA ASP A 36 5.25 -10.48 -18.42
C ASP A 36 5.57 -9.41 -17.38
N LEU A 37 6.17 -9.77 -16.24
CA LEU A 37 6.55 -8.83 -15.18
C LEU A 37 7.58 -7.79 -15.65
N LYS A 38 8.31 -8.04 -16.76
CA LYS A 38 9.17 -7.02 -17.39
C LYS A 38 8.38 -5.78 -17.85
N LEU A 39 7.07 -5.89 -18.03
CA LEU A 39 6.17 -4.81 -18.42
C LEU A 39 5.45 -4.17 -17.23
N LEU A 40 5.66 -4.69 -16.01
CA LEU A 40 5.12 -4.13 -14.77
C LEU A 40 6.06 -3.03 -14.26
N THR A 41 6.02 -1.87 -14.93
CA THR A 41 6.80 -0.69 -14.55
C THR A 41 5.91 0.53 -14.38
N ILE A 42 6.39 1.52 -13.63
CA ILE A 42 5.67 2.79 -13.41
C ILE A 42 5.48 3.54 -14.74
N ASP A 43 6.52 3.65 -15.57
CA ASP A 43 6.46 4.34 -16.86
C ASP A 43 5.33 3.76 -17.74
N GLN A 44 5.28 2.45 -17.80
CA GLN A 44 4.27 1.69 -18.52
C GLN A 44 2.85 1.91 -17.96
N ALA A 45 2.69 1.96 -16.64
CA ALA A 45 1.39 2.29 -16.03
C ALA A 45 0.96 3.74 -16.29
N ILE A 46 1.91 4.68 -16.37
CA ILE A 46 1.65 6.07 -16.75
C ILE A 46 1.18 6.16 -18.22
N GLU A 47 1.79 5.40 -19.13
CA GLU A 47 1.33 5.31 -20.52
C GLU A 47 -0.09 4.72 -20.63
N ASP A 48 -0.45 3.73 -19.81
CA ASP A 48 -1.81 3.20 -19.79
C ASP A 48 -2.83 4.27 -19.41
N VAL A 49 -2.52 5.13 -18.44
CA VAL A 49 -3.40 6.25 -18.05
C VAL A 49 -3.57 7.22 -19.20
N ARG A 50 -2.49 7.54 -19.93
CA ARG A 50 -2.54 8.45 -21.08
C ARG A 50 -3.42 7.89 -22.19
N GLU A 51 -3.19 6.63 -22.54
CA GLU A 51 -3.94 5.97 -23.60
C GLU A 51 -5.41 5.77 -23.20
N PHE A 52 -5.68 5.46 -21.93
CA PHE A 52 -7.03 5.41 -21.39
C PHE A 52 -7.77 6.74 -21.53
N ILE A 53 -7.16 7.85 -21.12
CA ILE A 53 -7.75 9.20 -21.24
C ILE A 53 -8.05 9.51 -22.71
N ARG A 54 -7.12 9.19 -23.63
CA ARG A 54 -7.32 9.38 -25.07
C ARG A 54 -8.55 8.60 -25.56
N GLN A 55 -8.65 7.32 -25.23
CA GLN A 55 -9.77 6.47 -25.64
C GLN A 55 -11.10 6.89 -25.02
N MET A 56 -11.12 7.33 -23.76
CA MET A 56 -12.35 7.82 -23.12
C MET A 56 -12.83 9.14 -23.74
N ASN A 57 -11.90 10.05 -24.07
CA ASN A 57 -12.22 11.27 -24.79
C ASN A 57 -12.83 10.97 -26.17
N GLU A 58 -12.22 10.06 -26.93
CA GLU A 58 -12.72 9.65 -28.25
C GLU A 58 -14.11 8.99 -28.16
N LYS A 59 -14.31 8.13 -27.17
CA LYS A 59 -15.54 7.34 -27.04
C LYS A 59 -16.72 8.13 -26.45
N TYR A 60 -16.49 8.99 -25.47
CA TYR A 60 -17.56 9.60 -24.68
C TYR A 60 -17.61 11.13 -24.78
N PHE A 61 -16.52 11.79 -25.18
CA PHE A 61 -16.41 13.25 -25.11
C PHE A 61 -15.89 13.88 -26.41
N ASN A 62 -16.09 13.21 -27.55
CA ASN A 62 -15.61 13.70 -28.83
C ASN A 62 -16.21 15.09 -29.13
N GLY A 63 -15.36 16.04 -29.53
CA GLY A 63 -15.75 17.43 -29.77
C GLY A 63 -16.05 18.26 -28.49
N THR A 64 -15.94 17.67 -27.30
CA THR A 64 -16.12 18.37 -26.02
C THR A 64 -14.75 18.71 -25.42
N LYS A 65 -14.59 19.95 -24.94
CA LYS A 65 -13.40 20.31 -24.16
C LYS A 65 -13.47 19.63 -22.79
N THR A 66 -12.65 18.61 -22.57
CA THR A 66 -12.59 17.86 -21.30
C THR A 66 -11.47 18.35 -20.39
N TYR A 67 -11.70 18.22 -19.08
CA TYR A 67 -10.70 18.45 -18.06
C TYR A 67 -10.57 17.19 -17.20
N TRP A 68 -9.36 16.66 -17.09
CA TRP A 68 -9.08 15.46 -16.31
C TRP A 68 -8.40 15.82 -15.00
N VAL A 69 -8.78 15.14 -13.92
CA VAL A 69 -8.07 15.18 -12.64
C VAL A 69 -7.83 13.73 -12.24
N THR A 70 -6.58 13.37 -11.97
CA THR A 70 -6.26 12.02 -11.50
C THR A 70 -6.38 11.96 -9.99
N PHE A 71 -6.81 10.81 -9.46
CA PHE A 71 -6.94 10.56 -8.02
C PHE A 71 -6.22 9.27 -7.67
N GLY A 72 -5.55 9.25 -6.52
CA GLY A 72 -4.98 8.01 -6.00
C GLY A 72 -4.51 8.15 -4.56
N GLY A 73 -4.40 7.01 -3.88
CA GLY A 73 -3.89 6.91 -2.52
C GLY A 73 -2.76 5.89 -2.44
N SER A 74 -1.80 6.10 -1.53
CA SER A 74 -0.62 5.22 -1.45
C SER A 74 0.09 5.15 -2.81
N TYR A 75 0.38 3.96 -3.33
CA TYR A 75 1.00 3.76 -4.64
C TYR A 75 0.21 4.41 -5.79
N SER A 76 -1.13 4.29 -5.83
CA SER A 76 -1.90 4.91 -6.93
C SER A 76 -1.89 6.43 -6.87
N GLY A 77 -1.65 7.03 -5.69
CA GLY A 77 -1.42 8.47 -5.58
C GLY A 77 -0.02 8.89 -6.03
N VAL A 78 0.98 8.01 -5.93
CA VAL A 78 2.28 8.22 -6.61
C VAL A 78 2.06 8.26 -8.12
N LEU A 79 1.31 7.30 -8.67
CA LEU A 79 0.95 7.29 -10.09
C LEU A 79 0.16 8.54 -10.51
N SER A 80 -0.80 8.99 -9.70
CA SER A 80 -1.57 10.21 -9.98
C SER A 80 -0.67 11.44 -10.06
N ALA A 81 0.27 11.60 -9.12
CA ALA A 81 1.22 12.70 -9.11
C ALA A 81 2.21 12.62 -10.28
N PHE A 82 2.80 11.45 -10.52
CA PHE A 82 3.77 11.25 -11.60
C PHE A 82 3.11 11.42 -12.97
N TYR A 83 1.87 10.98 -13.14
CA TYR A 83 1.13 11.23 -14.38
C TYR A 83 0.98 12.73 -14.66
N ARG A 84 0.66 13.53 -13.64
CA ARG A 84 0.55 14.99 -13.79
C ARG A 84 1.90 15.64 -14.10
N GLU A 85 2.99 15.13 -13.54
CA GLU A 85 4.34 15.60 -13.82
C GLU A 85 4.76 15.31 -15.27
N VAL A 86 4.50 14.10 -15.75
CA VAL A 86 4.91 13.65 -17.10
C VAL A 86 4.00 14.20 -18.19
N TYR A 87 2.69 14.29 -17.94
CA TYR A 87 1.68 14.72 -18.91
C TYR A 87 0.81 15.88 -18.39
N PRO A 88 1.40 17.06 -18.10
CA PRO A 88 0.66 18.22 -17.58
C PRO A 88 -0.35 18.81 -18.58
N GLU A 89 -0.31 18.42 -19.85
CA GLU A 89 -1.23 18.86 -20.90
C GLU A 89 -2.52 18.04 -20.99
N THR A 90 -2.53 16.79 -20.50
CA THR A 90 -3.69 15.89 -20.60
C THR A 90 -4.51 15.81 -19.31
N THR A 91 -3.96 16.27 -18.20
CA THR A 91 -4.67 16.46 -16.91
C THR A 91 -4.55 17.92 -16.49
N ILE A 92 -5.45 18.43 -15.63
CA ILE A 92 -5.31 19.76 -15.00
C ILE A 92 -4.91 19.67 -13.53
N GLY A 93 -4.86 18.47 -12.96
CA GLY A 93 -4.52 18.28 -11.55
C GLY A 93 -4.39 16.81 -11.15
N ALA A 94 -3.78 16.60 -9.99
CA ALA A 94 -3.64 15.29 -9.37
C ALA A 94 -3.97 15.40 -7.89
N VAL A 95 -4.71 14.43 -7.37
CA VAL A 95 -4.99 14.27 -5.95
C VAL A 95 -4.25 13.03 -5.47
N SER A 96 -3.12 13.27 -4.81
CA SER A 96 -2.20 12.25 -4.30
C SER A 96 -2.31 12.18 -2.77
N THR A 97 -2.94 11.13 -2.24
CA THR A 97 -3.21 11.02 -0.80
C THR A 97 -2.33 9.95 -0.13
N SER A 98 -1.66 10.31 0.96
CA SER A 98 -0.80 9.39 1.72
C SER A 98 0.24 8.67 0.86
N SER A 99 0.73 9.34 -0.19
CA SER A 99 1.62 8.76 -1.19
C SER A 99 3.09 9.07 -0.90
N PRO A 100 3.97 8.05 -0.87
CA PRO A 100 5.39 8.26 -0.69
C PRO A 100 6.05 8.70 -2.01
N LEU A 101 5.95 10.00 -2.33
CA LEU A 101 6.56 10.56 -3.56
C LEU A 101 8.10 10.54 -3.51
N ASN A 102 8.68 10.60 -2.32
CA ASN A 102 10.11 10.38 -2.11
C ASN A 102 10.36 8.87 -1.97
N ILE A 103 10.61 8.21 -3.10
CA ILE A 103 10.82 6.76 -3.17
C ILE A 103 12.18 6.43 -2.57
N GLN A 104 12.18 5.67 -1.48
CA GLN A 104 13.38 5.25 -0.77
C GLN A 104 13.40 3.74 -0.61
N VAL A 105 14.51 3.11 -1.00
CA VAL A 105 14.78 1.71 -0.70
C VAL A 105 15.18 1.60 0.78
N ASN A 106 14.73 0.55 1.47
CA ASN A 106 15.05 0.31 2.88
C ASN A 106 14.69 1.48 3.82
N TYR A 107 13.46 1.99 3.69
CA TYR A 107 12.96 3.11 4.48
C TYR A 107 12.66 2.74 5.94
N TYR A 108 13.69 2.74 6.80
CA TYR A 108 13.56 2.42 8.23
C TYR A 108 12.74 3.45 9.01
N ASN A 109 12.69 4.70 8.55
CA ASN A 109 11.91 5.79 9.15
C ASN A 109 10.41 5.48 9.21
N TYR A 110 9.90 4.52 8.42
CA TYR A 110 8.56 3.99 8.61
C TYR A 110 8.33 3.51 10.05
N PHE A 111 9.27 2.72 10.59
CA PHE A 111 9.18 2.17 11.93
C PHE A 111 9.46 3.21 13.01
N VAL A 112 10.34 4.17 12.75
CA VAL A 112 10.58 5.32 13.65
C VAL A 112 9.29 6.12 13.84
N ASN A 113 8.58 6.43 12.75
CA ASN A 113 7.31 7.13 12.82
C ASN A 113 6.21 6.28 13.49
N MET A 114 6.19 4.97 13.21
CA MET A 114 5.26 4.04 13.85
C MET A 114 5.44 4.05 15.37
N GLU A 115 6.68 3.93 15.85
CA GLU A 115 7.03 4.00 17.27
C GLU A 115 6.61 5.34 17.89
N ALA A 116 6.92 6.45 17.23
CA ALA A 116 6.56 7.79 17.70
C ALA A 116 5.04 7.95 17.84
N ASN A 117 4.25 7.37 16.94
CA ASN A 117 2.80 7.36 17.01
C ASN A 117 2.29 6.58 18.24
N TYR A 118 2.84 5.39 18.53
CA TYR A 118 2.49 4.65 19.76
C TYR A 118 2.89 5.42 21.02
N ARG A 119 4.08 6.01 21.03
CA ARG A 119 4.59 6.81 22.16
C ARG A 119 3.74 8.04 22.43
N ARG A 120 3.21 8.69 21.38
CA ARG A 120 2.25 9.80 21.50
C ARG A 120 0.92 9.38 22.12
N GLN A 121 0.48 8.13 21.90
CA GLN A 121 -0.74 7.62 22.54
C GLN A 121 -0.49 7.18 23.99
N SER A 122 0.61 6.49 24.25
CA SER A 122 1.03 6.09 25.59
C SER A 122 2.52 5.77 25.62
N SER A 123 3.26 6.48 26.47
CA SER A 123 4.69 6.24 26.69
C SER A 123 4.94 4.85 27.28
N GLU A 124 4.07 4.39 28.15
CA GLU A 124 4.13 3.05 28.75
C GLU A 124 3.89 1.97 27.69
N CYS A 125 2.90 2.16 26.81
CA CYS A 125 2.65 1.25 25.69
C CYS A 125 3.87 1.13 24.78
N ALA A 126 4.47 2.26 24.37
CA ALA A 126 5.67 2.25 23.55
C ALA A 126 6.87 1.57 24.25
N HIS A 127 7.03 1.79 25.56
CA HIS A 127 8.08 1.12 26.33
C HIS A 127 7.85 -0.40 26.40
N ASN A 128 6.63 -0.84 26.67
CA ASN A 128 6.28 -2.25 26.71
C ASN A 128 6.42 -2.93 25.33
N LEU A 129 6.07 -2.23 24.25
CA LEU A 129 6.33 -2.70 22.89
C LEU A 129 7.84 -2.88 22.65
N ALA A 130 8.66 -1.88 22.95
CA ALA A 130 10.11 -1.99 22.81
C ALA A 130 10.68 -3.18 23.59
N LYS A 131 10.28 -3.31 24.87
CA LYS A 131 10.67 -4.45 25.71
C LYS A 131 10.24 -5.79 25.10
N ALA A 132 9.00 -5.88 24.61
CA ALA A 132 8.51 -7.11 23.96
C ALA A 132 9.35 -7.48 22.74
N PHE A 133 9.70 -6.52 21.87
CA PHE A 133 10.56 -6.79 20.71
C PHE A 133 11.97 -7.23 21.11
N THR A 134 12.59 -6.59 22.09
CA THR A 134 13.89 -7.02 22.63
C THR A 134 13.82 -8.44 23.18
N THR A 135 12.82 -8.74 24.02
CA THR A 135 12.65 -10.09 24.60
C THR A 135 12.36 -11.14 23.52
N MET A 136 11.58 -10.82 22.49
CA MET A 136 11.36 -11.73 21.36
C MET A 136 12.65 -12.04 20.63
N GLN A 137 13.50 -11.03 20.36
CA GLN A 137 14.77 -11.21 19.69
C GLN A 137 15.74 -12.07 20.52
N GLU A 138 15.94 -11.72 21.80
CA GLU A 138 16.77 -12.49 22.72
C GLU A 138 16.29 -13.95 22.84
N THR A 139 14.98 -14.17 22.88
CA THR A 139 14.40 -15.51 22.92
C THR A 139 14.68 -16.28 21.63
N PHE A 140 14.53 -15.64 20.47
CA PHE A 140 14.83 -16.25 19.18
C PHE A 140 16.32 -16.66 19.09
N ASP A 141 17.21 -15.79 19.55
CA ASP A 141 18.66 -15.96 19.52
C ASP A 141 19.19 -16.97 20.56
N SER A 142 18.38 -17.32 21.56
CA SER A 142 18.73 -18.31 22.61
C SER A 142 18.78 -19.77 22.13
N GLY A 143 18.59 -20.01 20.83
CA GLY A 143 18.66 -21.33 20.21
C GLY A 143 17.29 -21.99 20.02
N THR A 144 17.30 -23.27 19.65
CA THR A 144 16.09 -24.02 19.23
C THR A 144 15.01 -24.04 20.32
N LEU A 145 15.40 -24.13 21.60
CA LEU A 145 14.43 -24.10 22.70
C LEU A 145 13.68 -22.76 22.79
N GLY A 146 14.38 -21.63 22.59
CA GLY A 146 13.75 -20.31 22.56
C GLY A 146 12.85 -20.11 21.36
N ARG A 147 13.26 -20.59 20.18
CA ARG A 147 12.41 -20.61 18.99
C ARG A 147 11.16 -21.46 19.17
N ASN A 148 11.28 -22.65 19.77
CA ASN A 148 10.11 -23.47 20.12
C ASN A 148 9.18 -22.75 21.13
N LEU A 149 9.74 -22.02 22.09
CA LEU A 149 8.95 -21.21 23.01
C LEU A 149 8.18 -20.10 22.26
N LEU A 150 8.82 -19.39 21.34
CA LEU A 150 8.14 -18.39 20.51
C LEU A 150 7.04 -19.02 19.64
N GLN A 151 7.28 -20.20 19.07
CA GLN A 151 6.30 -20.93 18.30
C GLN A 151 5.02 -21.18 19.11
N VAL A 152 5.16 -21.71 20.33
CA VAL A 152 4.04 -21.96 21.24
C VAL A 152 3.38 -20.65 21.69
N LYS A 153 4.19 -19.64 22.06
CA LYS A 153 3.69 -18.37 22.59
C LYS A 153 2.87 -17.58 21.58
N PHE A 154 3.26 -17.62 20.31
CA PHE A 154 2.57 -16.93 19.20
C PHE A 154 1.62 -17.85 18.43
N ASN A 155 1.49 -19.11 18.85
CA ASN A 155 0.64 -20.12 18.21
C ASN A 155 0.89 -20.22 16.69
N LEU A 156 2.17 -20.34 16.31
CA LEU A 156 2.57 -20.43 14.91
C LEU A 156 2.19 -21.81 14.33
N CYS A 157 1.74 -21.84 13.08
CA CYS A 157 1.36 -23.07 12.39
C CYS A 157 2.55 -24.01 12.18
N ASP A 158 3.69 -23.44 11.80
CA ASP A 158 4.92 -24.16 11.47
C ASP A 158 6.03 -23.82 12.47
N ALA A 159 6.95 -24.78 12.65
CA ALA A 159 8.19 -24.53 13.38
C ALA A 159 9.09 -23.59 12.57
N PHE A 160 10.03 -22.94 13.26
CA PHE A 160 11.05 -22.13 12.60
C PHE A 160 11.96 -22.99 11.72
N ASP A 161 12.31 -22.48 10.54
CA ASP A 161 13.28 -23.14 9.65
C ASP A 161 14.70 -23.00 10.24
N GLU A 162 15.17 -24.08 10.86
CA GLU A 162 16.50 -24.16 11.48
C GLU A 162 17.64 -24.14 10.45
N ASN A 163 17.36 -24.34 9.16
CA ASN A 163 18.37 -24.26 8.11
C ASN A 163 18.56 -22.84 7.56
N ASP A 164 17.57 -21.96 7.76
CA ASP A 164 17.62 -20.56 7.33
C ASP A 164 17.02 -19.62 8.39
N LEU A 165 17.78 -19.45 9.47
CA LEU A 165 17.39 -18.60 10.61
C LEU A 165 17.20 -17.13 10.22
N THR A 166 17.92 -16.65 9.20
CA THR A 166 17.79 -15.27 8.72
C THR A 166 16.39 -15.05 8.15
N LYS A 167 15.96 -15.95 7.27
CA LYS A 167 14.63 -15.91 6.69
C LYS A 167 13.56 -16.14 7.76
N ALA A 168 13.72 -17.16 8.61
CA ALA A 168 12.80 -17.44 9.71
C ALA A 168 12.57 -16.21 10.62
N MET A 169 13.65 -15.52 11.00
CA MET A 169 13.56 -14.29 11.81
C MET A 169 12.81 -13.18 11.08
N GLN A 170 13.16 -12.92 9.80
CA GLN A 170 12.52 -11.88 9.00
C GLN A 170 11.01 -12.12 8.85
N PHE A 171 10.60 -13.35 8.54
CA PHE A 171 9.19 -13.69 8.40
C PHE A 171 8.43 -13.54 9.72
N PHE A 172 8.99 -14.02 10.83
CA PHE A 172 8.33 -13.91 12.13
C PHE A 172 8.12 -12.46 12.55
N PHE A 173 9.19 -11.65 12.55
CA PHE A 173 9.06 -10.24 12.90
C PHE A 173 8.16 -9.48 11.91
N SER A 174 8.19 -9.83 10.62
CA SER A 174 7.30 -9.21 9.63
C SER A 174 5.83 -9.46 9.90
N ASN A 175 5.47 -10.64 10.39
CA ASN A 175 4.10 -10.91 10.83
C ASN A 175 3.76 -10.12 12.10
N VAL A 176 4.66 -10.12 13.10
CA VAL A 176 4.41 -9.45 14.39
C VAL A 176 4.24 -7.94 14.22
N TYR A 177 5.21 -7.24 13.62
CA TYR A 177 5.06 -5.80 13.41
C TYR A 177 3.97 -5.50 12.37
N GLY A 178 3.61 -6.44 11.48
CA GLY A 178 2.54 -6.27 10.49
C GLY A 178 1.20 -5.86 11.14
N TYR A 179 0.84 -6.50 12.26
CA TYR A 179 -0.34 -6.10 13.05
C TYR A 179 -0.21 -4.68 13.62
N LEU A 180 0.98 -4.33 14.12
CA LEU A 180 1.24 -2.98 14.61
C LEU A 180 1.18 -1.94 13.49
N LYS A 181 1.60 -2.28 12.27
CA LYS A 181 1.45 -1.40 11.11
C LYS A 181 -0.01 -1.12 10.80
N LEU A 182 -0.85 -2.16 10.79
CA LEU A 182 -2.28 -2.03 10.53
C LEU A 182 -2.96 -1.13 11.57
N ILE A 183 -2.70 -1.38 12.86
CA ILE A 183 -3.23 -0.53 13.93
C ILE A 183 -2.74 0.91 13.75
N ASN A 184 -1.46 1.13 13.49
CA ASN A 184 -0.90 2.47 13.32
C ASN A 184 -1.54 3.22 12.15
N LEU A 185 -1.65 2.58 11.00
CA LEU A 185 -2.14 3.18 9.76
C LEU A 185 -3.65 3.48 9.83
N TYR A 186 -4.42 2.57 10.40
CA TYR A 186 -5.89 2.63 10.39
C TYR A 186 -6.51 3.16 11.69
N SER A 187 -5.70 3.51 12.70
CA SER A 187 -6.15 4.06 14.00
C SER A 187 -6.76 5.46 13.91
N GLY A 188 -7.91 5.57 13.27
CA GLY A 188 -8.63 6.83 13.13
C GLY A 188 -9.47 6.96 11.88
N GLU A 189 -9.38 6.00 10.95
CA GLU A 189 -10.19 5.99 9.73
C GLU A 189 -11.69 5.82 9.98
N ASN A 190 -12.10 5.55 11.23
CA ASN A 190 -13.49 5.38 11.66
C ASN A 190 -14.00 6.46 12.64
N ARG A 191 -13.36 7.65 12.72
CA ARG A 191 -13.77 8.67 13.71
C ARG A 191 -15.00 9.52 13.34
N CYS A 192 -15.53 9.44 12.12
CA CYS A 192 -16.86 9.96 11.74
C CYS A 192 -17.43 9.23 10.49
N ASP A 193 -18.65 8.69 10.59
CA ASP A 193 -19.59 8.29 9.51
C ASP A 193 -19.13 7.32 8.38
N PHE A 194 -18.69 6.10 8.71
CA PHE A 194 -18.85 4.94 7.79
C PHE A 194 -18.88 3.60 8.57
N ILE A 195 -20.03 3.26 9.15
CA ILE A 195 -20.28 1.93 9.71
C ILE A 195 -20.49 0.96 8.55
N SER A 196 -19.50 0.12 8.22
CA SER A 196 -19.73 -1.25 7.70
C SER A 196 -18.49 -2.07 7.31
N PHE A 197 -17.26 -1.72 7.70
CA PHE A 197 -16.14 -2.64 7.49
C PHE A 197 -15.42 -2.95 8.80
N ILE A 198 -15.38 -4.25 9.11
CA ILE A 198 -14.76 -4.90 10.28
C ILE A 198 -15.69 -4.95 11.51
N LYS A 199 -16.71 -5.81 11.43
CA LYS A 199 -17.06 -6.67 12.57
C LYS A 199 -16.19 -7.92 12.45
N ILE A 200 -15.22 -8.07 13.34
CA ILE A 200 -14.74 -9.38 13.77
C ILE A 200 -15.69 -9.84 14.86
#